data_AF-A0A8H7VQ33-F1
#
_entry.id   AF-A0A8H7VQ33-F1
#
_cell.length_a   1.000
_cell.length_b   1.000
_cell.length_c   1.000
_cell.angle_alpha   90.00
_cell.angle_beta   90.00
_cell.angle_gamma   90.00
#
_symmetry.space_group_name_H-M   'P 1'
#
loop_
_entity.id
_entity.type
_entity.pdbx_description
1 polymer ?
#
loop_
_entity_poly.entity_id
_entity_poly.type
_entity_poly.pdbx_seq_one_letter_code
_entity_poly.pdbx_strand_id
1 'polypeptide(L)'
;MYTKGQNDIRDANFRFWAKSKFALSTGPGEPDILCKREGSDRQIGKPVAIKEKLYSYIVDGHTRCDHGARDPTFKKCQEHYSFIPKAPVEMILGKCSICILRRSKKTTTTAGKAIKSDAFMKRLQMDLIDYQPHPVPGTRDEDDASSSSADDHANSHMRYILHIKDHFTKWSWAFPLRSKQPSLVVKNLCKVFYMASAPLMLQSNNSGEFVNSLVDELAQQWPGLVERGNATLSNKLSRWCAENNTDDWTAGLDIVVYNMNTTIAEGINCSPYKAVYGQDPQIFLLFSEYLRQAFPGQRVVN
;
A
#
# COMPACT_ATOMS: atom_id res chain seq x y z
N MET A 1 25.80 31.33 12.93
CA MET A 1 26.57 32.37 12.22
C MET A 1 25.63 33.08 11.28
N TYR A 2 25.35 34.36 11.55
CA TYR A 2 24.56 35.26 10.70
C TYR A 2 25.53 36.07 9.84
N THR A 3 25.59 35.85 8.53
CA THR A 3 26.23 36.78 7.59
C THR A 3 25.63 36.70 6.19
N LYS A 4 24.75 37.65 5.86
CA LYS A 4 24.83 38.50 4.65
C LYS A 4 23.84 39.67 4.79
N GLY A 5 24.35 40.89 4.91
CA GLY A 5 23.60 42.15 5.05
C GLY A 5 23.24 42.48 6.50
N GLN A 6 24.08 43.27 7.18
CA GLN A 6 23.75 43.84 8.48
C GLN A 6 22.69 44.93 8.31
N ASN A 7 21.42 44.54 8.19
CA ASN A 7 20.33 45.44 8.54
C ASN A 7 20.22 45.39 10.07
N ASP A 8 20.42 46.53 10.72
CA ASP A 8 20.10 46.70 12.14
C ASP A 8 18.69 46.14 12.39
N ILE A 9 18.45 45.47 13.52
CA ILE A 9 17.10 45.04 13.95
C ILE A 9 16.11 46.23 13.94
N ARG A 10 16.64 47.46 14.03
CA ARG A 10 15.90 48.72 13.95
C ARG A 10 15.61 49.19 12.51
N ASP A 11 16.17 48.57 11.48
CA ASP A 11 15.92 48.91 10.07
C ASP A 11 14.44 48.68 9.70
N ALA A 12 13.86 49.66 9.00
CA ALA A 12 12.49 49.60 8.50
C ALA A 12 12.28 48.40 7.57
N ASN A 13 13.28 48.04 6.76
CA ASN A 13 13.19 46.88 5.87
C ASN A 13 13.11 45.56 6.66
N PHE A 14 13.91 45.42 7.72
CA PHE A 14 13.86 44.25 8.59
C PHE A 14 12.49 44.13 9.28
N ARG A 15 11.97 45.23 9.83
CA ARG A 15 10.65 45.26 10.48
C ARG A 15 9.53 44.91 9.50
N PHE A 16 9.58 45.46 8.28
CA PHE A 16 8.61 45.15 7.24
C PHE A 16 8.66 43.66 6.85
N TRP A 17 9.87 43.13 6.62
CA TRP A 17 10.07 41.70 6.35
C TRP A 17 9.54 40.82 7.48
N ALA A 18 9.89 41.13 8.73
CA ALA A 18 9.48 40.35 9.90
C ALA A 18 7.95 40.33 10.03
N LYS A 19 7.29 41.48 9.93
CA LYS A 19 5.80 41.57 9.95
C LYS A 19 5.15 40.89 8.75
N SER A 20 5.82 40.86 7.61
CA SER A 20 5.34 40.16 6.41
C SER A 20 5.47 38.64 6.52
N LYS A 21 6.49 38.14 7.23
CA LYS A 21 6.79 36.70 7.31
C LYS A 21 6.27 36.02 8.56
N PHE A 22 5.99 36.77 9.63
CA PHE A 22 5.65 36.22 10.93
C PHE A 22 4.42 36.89 11.56
N ALA A 23 3.79 36.17 12.48
CA ALA A 23 2.71 36.62 13.32
C ALA A 23 2.85 35.99 14.71
N LEU A 24 2.34 36.66 15.74
CA LEU A 24 2.19 36.05 17.06
C LEU A 24 0.82 35.38 17.14
N SER A 25 0.80 34.18 17.69
CA SER A 25 -0.41 33.46 18.08
C SER A 25 -0.55 33.58 19.60
N THR A 26 -1.63 34.21 20.05
CA THR A 26 -1.95 34.46 21.46
C THR A 26 -3.14 33.61 21.87
N GLY A 27 -2.93 32.67 22.79
CA GLY A 27 -4.00 31.90 23.44
C GLY A 27 -4.39 32.54 24.79
N PRO A 28 -5.64 32.40 25.26
CA PRO A 28 -6.02 32.88 26.59
C PRO A 28 -5.18 32.18 27.68
N GLY A 29 -4.31 32.93 28.36
CA GLY A 29 -3.43 32.39 29.42
C GLY A 29 -2.20 31.63 28.92
N GLU A 30 -1.94 31.58 27.61
CA GLU A 30 -0.77 30.93 27.03
C GLU A 30 0.28 31.97 26.59
N PRO A 31 1.59 31.61 26.61
CA PRO A 31 2.63 32.49 26.12
C PRO A 31 2.52 32.68 24.60
N ASP A 32 2.84 33.88 24.13
CA ASP A 32 2.86 34.20 22.70
C ASP A 32 3.77 33.26 21.91
N ILE A 33 3.23 32.67 20.85
CA ILE A 33 3.99 31.79 19.95
C ILE A 33 4.25 32.52 18.64
N LEU A 34 5.52 32.63 18.25
CA LEU A 34 5.90 33.15 16.94
C LEU A 34 5.59 32.11 15.86
N CYS A 35 4.73 32.45 14.91
CA CYS A 35 4.33 31.60 13.80
C CYS A 35 4.76 32.21 12.46
N LYS A 36 5.02 31.37 11.47
CA LYS A 36 5.23 31.77 10.08
C LYS A 36 3.88 32.09 9.43
N ARG A 37 3.81 33.17 8.66
CA ARG A 37 2.65 33.49 7.80
C ARG A 37 2.66 32.63 6.54
N GLU A 38 1.50 32.11 6.16
CA GLU A 38 1.31 31.26 4.97
C GLU A 38 0.16 31.76 4.08
N GLY A 39 0.22 31.38 2.79
CA GLY A 39 -0.76 31.80 1.78
C GLY A 39 -0.64 33.26 1.34
N SER A 40 -1.42 33.62 0.32
CA SER A 40 -1.59 35.02 -0.14
C SER A 40 -2.18 35.89 0.97
N ASP A 41 -3.09 35.30 1.76
CA ASP A 41 -3.90 35.99 2.78
C ASP A 41 -3.16 36.14 4.11
N ARG A 42 -1.90 35.70 4.17
CA ARG A 42 -0.99 35.84 5.32
C ARG A 42 -1.57 35.25 6.61
N GLN A 43 -2.27 34.13 6.51
CA GLN A 43 -2.83 33.41 7.66
C GLN A 43 -1.71 32.95 8.60
N ILE A 44 -2.04 32.83 9.89
CA ILE A 44 -1.11 32.30 10.89
C ILE A 44 -0.90 30.82 10.58
N GLY A 45 0.31 30.48 10.15
CA GLY A 45 0.73 29.10 9.88
C GLY A 45 1.45 28.48 11.07
N LYS A 46 2.39 27.58 10.77
CA LYS A 46 3.09 26.77 11.78
C LYS A 46 4.01 27.61 12.69
N PRO A 47 4.15 27.23 13.98
CA PRO A 47 5.13 27.83 14.89
C PRO A 47 6.55 27.81 14.30
N VAL A 48 7.31 28.87 14.55
CA VAL A 48 8.73 28.97 14.20
C VAL A 48 9.54 28.14 15.20
N ALA A 49 10.41 27.28 14.69
CA ALA A 49 11.27 26.48 15.53
C ALA A 49 12.32 27.35 16.26
N ILE A 50 12.14 27.52 17.57
CA ILE A 50 13.09 28.25 18.41
C ILE A 50 14.28 27.37 18.80
N LYS A 51 15.45 27.99 18.95
CA LYS A 51 16.74 27.32 19.13
C LYS A 51 16.75 26.39 20.35
N GLU A 52 16.14 26.84 21.44
CA GLU A 52 16.10 26.18 22.75
C GLU A 52 15.33 24.86 22.70
N LYS A 53 14.37 24.74 21.77
CA LYS A 53 13.54 23.55 21.58
C LYS A 53 13.89 22.75 20.33
N LEU A 54 14.88 23.16 19.53
CA LEU A 54 15.26 22.44 18.31
C LEU A 54 15.60 20.98 18.57
N TYR A 55 16.30 20.68 19.67
CA TYR A 55 16.63 19.31 20.01
C TYR A 55 15.38 18.45 20.21
N SER A 56 14.42 18.90 21.02
CA SER A 56 13.20 18.14 21.30
C SER A 56 12.32 17.98 20.06
N TYR A 57 12.20 19.02 19.23
CA TYR A 57 11.43 18.93 17.97
C TYR A 57 12.01 17.90 17.01
N ILE A 58 13.34 17.85 16.91
CA ILE A 58 14.03 16.91 16.01
C ILE A 58 13.97 15.49 16.55
N VAL A 59 14.15 15.31 17.87
CA VAL A 59 14.03 13.98 18.51
C VAL A 59 12.60 13.46 18.38
N ASP A 60 11.58 14.29 18.65
CA ASP A 60 10.18 13.91 18.46
C ASP A 60 9.90 13.54 16.99
N GLY A 61 10.33 14.38 16.04
CA GLY A 61 10.21 14.07 14.61
C GLY A 61 10.95 12.80 14.19
N HIS A 62 12.11 12.51 14.78
CA HIS A 62 12.89 11.31 14.51
C HIS A 62 12.22 10.05 15.03
N THR A 63 11.70 10.10 16.27
CA THR A 63 10.94 9.00 16.89
C THR A 63 9.62 8.74 16.14
N ARG A 64 8.89 9.79 15.76
CA ARG A 64 7.62 9.69 15.01
C ARG A 64 7.76 9.15 13.58
N CYS A 65 8.98 9.07 13.07
CA CYS A 65 9.28 8.45 11.78
C CYS A 65 10.07 7.14 11.94
N ASP A 66 9.97 6.50 13.12
CA ASP A 66 10.60 5.22 13.44
C ASP A 66 12.11 5.20 13.14
N HIS A 67 12.81 6.22 13.61
CA HIS A 67 14.23 6.42 13.35
C HIS A 67 14.58 6.59 11.85
N GLY A 68 13.68 7.23 11.10
CA GLY A 68 13.89 7.58 9.70
C GLY A 68 15.16 8.40 9.45
N ALA A 69 15.64 8.35 8.20
CA ALA A 69 16.80 9.12 7.76
C ALA A 69 16.55 10.64 7.80
N ARG A 70 17.59 11.43 7.50
CA ARG A 70 17.57 12.91 7.56
C ARG A 70 16.33 13.54 6.92
N ASP A 71 16.03 13.18 5.67
CA ASP A 71 14.97 13.85 4.91
C ASP A 71 13.55 13.47 5.38
N PRO A 72 13.23 12.19 5.67
CA PRO A 72 12.00 11.82 6.37
C PRO A 72 11.82 12.53 7.73
N THR A 73 12.85 12.54 8.58
CA THR A 73 12.78 13.24 9.88
C THR A 73 12.56 14.73 9.69
N PHE A 74 13.26 15.35 8.75
CA PHE A 74 13.10 16.76 8.43
C PHE A 74 11.66 17.09 7.99
N LYS A 75 11.09 16.29 7.08
CA LYS A 75 9.69 16.42 6.66
C LYS A 75 8.73 16.25 7.85
N LYS A 76 9.00 15.28 8.73
CA LYS A 76 8.18 15.04 9.92
C LYS A 76 8.19 16.24 10.87
N CYS A 77 9.36 16.86 11.08
CA CYS A 77 9.46 18.10 11.84
C CYS A 77 8.66 19.25 11.18
N GLN A 78 8.69 19.32 9.84
CA GLN A 78 7.98 20.34 9.07
C GLN A 78 6.45 20.20 9.09
N GLU A 79 5.89 19.07 9.54
CA GLU A 79 4.45 18.94 9.77
C GLU A 79 3.98 19.85 10.91
N HIS A 80 4.81 20.04 11.94
CA HIS A 80 4.46 20.79 13.15
C HIS A 80 5.16 22.14 13.28
N TYR A 81 6.36 22.30 12.70
CA TYR A 81 7.19 23.48 12.88
C TYR A 81 7.69 24.05 11.56
N SER A 82 7.87 25.36 11.50
CA SER A 82 8.53 26.07 10.41
C SER A 82 9.98 26.42 10.79
N PHE A 83 10.82 26.73 9.80
CA PHE A 83 12.22 27.13 10.01
C PHE A 83 13.12 26.11 10.72
N ILE A 84 12.79 24.81 10.66
CA ILE A 84 13.70 23.75 11.11
C ILE A 84 14.95 23.78 10.22
N PRO A 85 16.17 23.89 10.77
CA PRO A 85 17.41 23.82 10.00
C PRO A 85 17.85 22.37 9.77
N LYS A 86 18.30 22.04 8.54
CA LYS A 86 18.75 20.67 8.19
C LYS A 86 20.04 20.23 8.91
N ALA A 87 20.97 21.14 9.15
CA ALA A 87 22.27 20.79 9.74
C ALA A 87 22.15 20.23 11.18
N PRO A 88 21.34 20.83 12.10
CA PRO A 88 21.04 20.20 13.39
C PRO A 88 20.32 18.86 13.28
N VAL A 89 19.43 18.66 12.30
CA VAL A 89 18.79 17.34 12.07
C VAL A 89 19.85 16.28 11.81
N GLU A 90 20.76 16.53 10.87
CA GLU A 90 21.83 15.60 10.54
C GLU A 90 22.75 15.32 11.73
N MET A 91 23.13 16.35 12.49
CA MET A 91 23.96 16.23 13.68
C MET A 91 23.32 15.38 14.78
N ILE A 92 22.04 15.60 15.08
CA ILE A 92 21.31 14.89 16.14
C ILE A 92 21.14 13.42 15.76
N LEU A 93 20.74 13.14 14.51
CA LEU A 93 20.58 11.78 14.00
C LEU A 93 21.90 11.01 14.02
N GLY A 94 23.02 11.70 13.73
CA GLY A 94 24.37 11.12 13.82
C GLY A 94 24.79 10.68 15.22
N LYS A 95 24.11 11.15 16.27
CA LYS A 95 24.36 10.81 17.68
C LYS A 95 23.33 9.83 18.26
N CYS A 96 22.33 9.42 17.48
CA CYS A 96 21.32 8.48 17.96
C CYS A 96 21.93 7.09 18.17
N SER A 97 21.98 6.61 19.41
CA SER A 97 22.53 5.30 19.77
C SER A 97 21.87 4.15 19.01
N ILE A 98 20.55 4.22 18.80
CA ILE A 98 19.77 3.22 18.04
C ILE A 98 20.20 3.18 16.57
N CYS A 99 20.37 4.34 15.93
CA CYS A 99 20.78 4.43 14.53
C CYS A 99 22.24 4.04 14.32
N ILE A 100 23.13 4.40 15.26
CA ILE A 100 24.55 4.08 15.21
C ILE A 100 24.75 2.56 15.23
N LEU A 101 24.06 1.85 16.12
CA LEU A 101 24.13 0.39 16.21
C LEU A 101 23.63 -0.32 14.94
N ARG A 102 22.67 0.28 14.22
CA ARG A 102 22.03 -0.30 13.02
C ARG A 102 22.72 0.03 11.70
N ARG A 103 23.79 0.84 11.70
CA ARG A 103 24.59 1.11 10.49
C ARG A 103 25.45 -0.11 10.13
N SER A 104 24.84 -1.16 9.56
CA SER A 104 25.60 -2.24 8.92
C SER A 104 26.23 -1.77 7.60
N LYS A 105 27.36 -2.38 7.21
CA LYS A 105 28.12 -2.06 5.99
C LYS A 105 27.16 -2.03 4.79
N LYS A 106 27.16 -0.93 4.02
CA LYS A 106 26.41 -0.82 2.77
C LYS A 106 26.80 -1.97 1.84
N THR A 107 25.94 -2.97 1.71
CA THR A 107 26.00 -3.90 0.59
C THR A 107 25.63 -3.12 -0.66
N THR A 108 26.62 -2.89 -1.53
CA THR A 108 26.43 -2.42 -2.90
C THR A 108 25.57 -3.42 -3.65
N THR A 109 24.26 -3.28 -3.53
CA THR A 109 23.31 -3.89 -4.45
C THR A 109 23.08 -2.89 -5.58
N THR A 110 23.40 -3.30 -6.80
CA THR A 110 23.07 -2.57 -8.02
C THR A 110 21.57 -2.32 -8.00
N ALA A 111 21.16 -1.06 -7.85
CA ALA A 111 19.75 -0.71 -7.77
C ALA A 111 19.06 -1.12 -9.08
N GLY A 112 18.33 -2.23 -9.05
CA GLY A 112 17.46 -2.63 -10.15
C GLY A 112 16.45 -1.52 -10.45
N LYS A 113 16.00 -1.43 -11.70
CA LYS A 113 14.97 -0.45 -12.10
C LYS A 113 13.78 -0.55 -11.14
N ALA A 114 13.33 0.60 -10.63
CA ALA A 114 12.19 0.65 -9.73
C ALA A 114 10.95 0.04 -10.40
N ILE A 115 10.37 -0.98 -9.76
CA ILE A 115 9.14 -1.62 -10.22
C ILE A 115 8.02 -0.57 -10.18
N LYS A 116 7.40 -0.33 -11.34
CA LYS A 116 6.26 0.59 -11.49
C LYS A 116 4.95 -0.17 -11.35
N SER A 117 4.06 0.36 -10.52
CA SER A 117 2.64 -0.02 -10.42
C SER A 117 1.84 1.28 -10.42
N ASP A 118 0.63 1.27 -10.96
CA ASP A 118 -0.23 2.45 -11.17
C ASP A 118 -1.54 2.40 -10.37
N ALA A 119 -1.81 1.30 -9.66
CA ALA A 119 -2.98 1.15 -8.82
C ALA A 119 -2.68 0.26 -7.60
N PHE A 120 -3.44 0.49 -6.53
CA PHE A 120 -3.43 -0.33 -5.31
C PHE A 120 -3.86 -1.76 -5.65
N MET A 121 -3.23 -2.76 -5.03
CA MET A 121 -3.46 -4.19 -5.24
C MET A 121 -3.18 -4.68 -6.67
N LYS A 122 -2.66 -3.86 -7.58
CA LYS A 122 -2.25 -4.35 -8.91
C LYS A 122 -0.98 -5.20 -8.85
N ARG A 123 -0.04 -4.85 -7.98
CA ARG A 123 1.21 -5.61 -7.82
C ARG A 123 1.64 -5.62 -6.37
N LEU A 124 1.61 -6.82 -5.77
CA LEU A 124 2.19 -7.08 -4.47
C LEU A 124 3.52 -7.83 -4.64
N GLN A 125 4.49 -7.50 -3.80
CA GLN A 125 5.70 -8.28 -3.63
C GLN A 125 5.72 -8.82 -2.21
N MET A 126 5.91 -10.13 -2.09
CA MET A 126 6.10 -10.80 -0.81
C MET A 126 7.55 -11.24 -0.62
N ASP A 127 7.99 -11.23 0.63
CA ASP A 127 9.30 -11.72 1.02
C ASP A 127 9.26 -12.40 2.39
N LEU A 128 10.20 -13.32 2.63
CA LEU A 128 10.36 -14.03 3.89
C LEU A 128 11.68 -13.62 4.55
N ILE A 129 11.57 -12.78 5.56
CA ILE A 129 12.70 -12.25 6.32
C ILE A 129 13.04 -13.24 7.44
N ASP A 130 14.28 -13.71 7.53
CA ASP A 130 14.80 -14.40 8.73
C ASP A 130 15.11 -13.32 9.77
N TYR A 131 14.28 -13.25 10.81
CA TYR A 131 14.32 -12.23 11.83
C TYR A 131 14.81 -12.81 13.14
N GLN A 132 16.04 -12.46 13.50
CA GLN A 132 16.60 -12.73 14.82
C GLN A 132 16.67 -11.40 15.58
N PRO A 133 15.88 -11.22 16.65
CA PRO A 133 15.96 -10.00 17.43
C PRO A 133 17.33 -9.89 18.08
N HIS A 134 17.97 -8.72 17.98
CA HIS A 134 19.16 -8.44 18.77
C HIS A 134 18.78 -8.37 20.26
N PRO A 135 19.64 -8.89 21.16
CA PRO A 135 19.46 -8.69 22.60
C PRO A 135 19.35 -7.19 22.92
N VAL A 136 18.38 -6.80 23.75
CA VAL A 136 18.27 -5.42 24.22
C VAL A 136 19.35 -5.21 25.29
N PRO A 137 20.24 -4.20 25.14
CA PRO A 137 21.24 -3.91 26.16
C PRO A 137 20.58 -3.55 27.51
N GLY A 138 21.02 -4.19 28.59
CA GLY A 138 20.52 -3.92 29.96
C GLY A 138 19.27 -4.68 30.38
N THR A 139 18.78 -5.64 29.59
CA THR A 139 17.63 -6.50 29.96
C THR A 139 18.04 -7.95 30.26
N ARG A 140 19.34 -8.24 30.30
CA ARG A 140 19.87 -9.51 30.80
C ARG A 140 20.74 -9.16 31.99
N ASP A 141 20.25 -9.40 33.19
CA ASP A 141 21.12 -9.56 34.34
C ASP A 141 22.03 -10.76 34.01
N GLU A 142 23.34 -10.56 34.00
CA GLU A 142 24.31 -11.61 33.65
C GLU A 142 24.34 -12.75 34.68
N ASP A 143 23.61 -12.62 35.80
CA ASP A 143 23.67 -13.52 36.95
C ASP A 143 22.58 -14.60 37.00
N ASP A 144 21.57 -14.60 36.12
CA ASP A 144 20.50 -15.61 36.18
C ASP A 144 20.60 -16.69 35.09
N ALA A 145 21.76 -17.33 35.02
CA ALA A 145 21.99 -18.53 34.22
C ALA A 145 21.28 -19.79 34.78
N SER A 146 20.38 -19.64 35.76
CA SER A 146 19.79 -20.78 36.50
C SER A 146 18.25 -20.86 36.49
N SER A 147 17.51 -19.81 36.10
CA SER A 147 16.06 -19.90 35.96
C SER A 147 15.65 -20.49 34.59
N SER A 148 15.69 -21.82 34.53
CA SER A 148 15.16 -22.64 33.45
C SER A 148 13.62 -22.75 33.47
N SER A 149 12.90 -21.63 33.60
CA SER A 149 11.48 -21.63 33.25
C SER A 149 11.36 -21.40 31.75
N ALA A 150 11.06 -22.47 31.02
CA ALA A 150 10.94 -22.52 29.56
C ALA A 150 9.80 -21.67 28.97
N ASP A 151 9.11 -20.88 29.79
CA ASP A 151 8.00 -20.02 29.43
C ASP A 151 8.30 -18.60 29.93
N ASP A 152 8.38 -17.61 29.02
CA ASP A 152 7.94 -16.21 29.26
C ASP A 152 8.32 -15.18 28.17
N HIS A 153 8.78 -15.62 27.00
CA HIS A 153 8.68 -14.79 25.80
C HIS A 153 7.75 -15.44 24.79
N ALA A 154 6.51 -14.94 24.72
CA ALA A 154 5.44 -15.40 23.82
C ALA A 154 5.85 -15.52 22.33
N ASN A 155 6.99 -14.93 21.94
CA ASN A 155 7.52 -14.92 20.59
C ASN A 155 8.83 -15.70 20.39
N SER A 156 9.34 -16.44 21.39
CA SER A 156 10.63 -17.16 21.32
C SER A 156 10.74 -18.14 20.12
N HIS A 157 9.60 -18.61 19.62
CA HIS A 157 9.49 -19.54 18.50
C HIS A 157 9.20 -18.87 17.13
N MET A 158 9.05 -17.53 17.08
CA MET A 158 8.80 -16.79 15.85
C MET A 158 10.14 -16.36 15.23
N ARG A 159 10.50 -16.97 14.11
CA ARG A 159 11.79 -16.75 13.45
C ARG A 159 11.70 -15.94 12.16
N TYR A 160 10.54 -15.95 11.50
CA TYR A 160 10.41 -15.36 10.18
C TYR A 160 9.35 -14.27 10.17
N ILE A 161 9.50 -13.30 9.27
CA ILE A 161 8.47 -12.30 8.97
C ILE A 161 8.10 -12.46 7.50
N LEU A 162 6.83 -12.77 7.24
CA LEU A 162 6.25 -12.57 5.91
C LEU A 162 5.93 -11.10 5.75
N HIS A 163 6.66 -10.41 4.88
CA HIS A 163 6.39 -9.03 4.51
C HIS A 163 5.75 -9.01 3.13
N ILE A 164 4.60 -8.35 3.02
CA ILE A 164 3.88 -8.16 1.76
C ILE A 164 3.77 -6.65 1.54
N LYS A 165 4.23 -6.19 0.37
CA LYS A 165 4.27 -4.77 0.03
C LYS A 165 3.53 -4.50 -1.27
N ASP A 166 2.64 -3.52 -1.24
CA ASP A 166 2.04 -2.96 -2.44
C ASP A 166 3.01 -2.02 -3.14
N HIS A 167 3.20 -2.20 -4.45
CA HIS A 167 4.14 -1.39 -5.21
C HIS A 167 3.65 0.02 -5.53
N PHE A 168 2.35 0.29 -5.51
CA PHE A 168 1.81 1.61 -5.82
C PHE A 168 1.79 2.50 -4.57
N THR A 169 1.00 2.13 -3.56
CA THR A 169 0.81 2.88 -2.32
C THR A 169 1.97 2.75 -1.35
N LYS A 170 2.84 1.75 -1.54
CA LYS A 170 3.89 1.34 -0.60
C LYS A 170 3.35 0.78 0.72
N TRP A 171 2.04 0.52 0.80
CA TRP A 171 1.41 -0.12 1.94
C TRP A 171 2.06 -1.47 2.23
N SER A 172 2.22 -1.79 3.50
CA SER A 172 2.90 -3.01 3.96
C SER A 172 2.03 -3.78 4.94
N TRP A 173 1.94 -5.09 4.73
CA TRP A 173 1.48 -6.06 5.72
C TRP A 173 2.69 -6.87 6.20
N ALA A 174 2.72 -7.20 7.48
CA ALA A 174 3.77 -8.03 8.05
C ALA A 174 3.15 -9.05 9.00
N PHE A 175 3.56 -10.31 8.89
CA PHE A 175 3.06 -11.42 9.71
C PHE A 175 4.24 -12.20 10.30
N PRO A 176 4.31 -12.38 11.62
CA PRO A 176 5.30 -13.26 12.23
C PRO A 176 4.97 -14.72 11.92
N LEU A 177 5.99 -15.49 11.55
CA LEU A 177 5.90 -16.90 11.19
C LEU A 177 6.92 -17.72 11.97
N ARG A 178 6.51 -18.93 12.37
CA ARG A 178 7.38 -19.91 13.03
C ARG A 178 8.33 -20.60 12.06
N SER A 179 7.89 -20.76 10.82
CA SER A 179 8.64 -21.43 9.75
C SER A 179 8.31 -20.81 8.39
N LYS A 180 9.10 -21.15 7.38
CA LYS A 180 8.86 -20.77 5.98
C LYS A 180 7.89 -21.70 5.25
N GLN A 181 7.07 -22.49 5.97
CA GLN A 181 6.17 -23.43 5.30
C GLN A 181 5.17 -22.68 4.39
N PRO A 182 4.97 -23.13 3.14
CA PRO A 182 4.01 -22.50 2.22
C PRO A 182 2.63 -22.32 2.83
N SER A 183 2.17 -23.27 3.65
CA SER A 183 0.84 -23.27 4.28
C SER A 183 0.58 -22.09 5.18
N LEU A 184 1.58 -21.73 5.97
CA LEU A 184 1.52 -20.57 6.85
C LEU A 184 1.57 -19.28 6.04
N VAL A 185 2.27 -19.26 4.92
CA VAL A 185 2.35 -18.12 4.02
C VAL A 185 1.01 -17.90 3.31
N VAL A 186 0.47 -18.95 2.68
CA VAL A 186 -0.84 -18.93 2.00
C VAL A 186 -1.95 -18.49 2.95
N LYS A 187 -1.99 -19.04 4.17
CA LYS A 187 -2.97 -18.62 5.18
C LYS A 187 -2.96 -17.10 5.43
N ASN A 188 -1.78 -16.47 5.48
CA ASN A 188 -1.68 -15.02 5.70
C ASN A 188 -1.89 -14.21 4.41
N LEU A 189 -1.52 -14.74 3.24
CA LEU A 189 -1.88 -14.15 1.94
C LEU A 189 -3.40 -14.09 1.78
N CYS A 190 -4.11 -15.18 2.08
CA CYS A 190 -5.57 -15.21 2.04
C CYS A 190 -6.20 -14.16 2.95
N LYS A 191 -5.65 -13.91 4.15
CA LYS A 191 -6.13 -12.81 5.02
C LYS A 191 -6.04 -11.46 4.31
N VAL A 192 -4.90 -11.16 3.66
CA VAL A 192 -4.74 -9.93 2.88
C VAL A 192 -5.75 -9.89 1.73
N PHE A 193 -5.96 -11.00 1.04
CA PHE A 193 -6.88 -11.08 -0.09
C PHE A 193 -8.34 -10.91 0.33
N TYR A 194 -8.74 -11.45 1.48
CA TYR A 194 -10.07 -11.23 2.04
C TYR A 194 -10.28 -9.77 2.48
N MET A 195 -9.24 -9.10 2.97
CA MET A 195 -9.34 -7.70 3.42
C MET A 195 -9.30 -6.68 2.27
N ALA A 196 -8.52 -6.94 1.21
CA ALA A 196 -8.21 -5.95 0.18
C ALA A 196 -8.46 -6.41 -1.27
N SER A 197 -8.95 -7.63 -1.48
CA SER A 197 -9.02 -8.37 -2.77
C SER A 197 -7.71 -9.07 -3.16
N ALA A 198 -7.78 -10.01 -4.11
CA ALA A 198 -6.60 -10.68 -4.67
C ALA A 198 -5.88 -9.72 -5.65
N PRO A 199 -4.54 -9.68 -5.64
CA PRO A 199 -3.81 -8.78 -6.52
C PRO A 199 -3.74 -9.30 -7.97
N LEU A 200 -3.54 -8.40 -8.92
CA LEU A 200 -3.32 -8.79 -10.33
C LEU A 200 -1.97 -9.51 -10.52
N MET A 201 -0.95 -9.12 -9.77
CA MET A 201 0.37 -9.76 -9.76
C MET A 201 0.86 -9.94 -8.33
N LEU A 202 1.23 -11.17 -7.97
CA LEU A 202 1.95 -11.49 -6.74
C LEU A 202 3.37 -11.95 -7.11
N GLN A 203 4.38 -11.23 -6.62
CA GLN A 203 5.79 -11.52 -6.87
C GLN A 203 6.48 -12.01 -5.60
N SER A 204 7.38 -12.99 -5.70
CA SER A 204 8.22 -13.49 -4.61
C SER A 204 9.70 -13.40 -4.97
N ASN A 205 10.56 -13.15 -3.99
CA ASN A 205 12.02 -13.21 -4.15
C ASN A 205 12.61 -14.58 -3.73
N ASN A 206 11.77 -15.54 -3.34
CA ASN A 206 12.21 -16.87 -2.89
C ASN A 206 12.45 -17.83 -4.06
N SER A 207 13.00 -19.03 -3.78
CA SER A 207 13.31 -20.03 -4.80
C SER A 207 12.08 -20.49 -5.60
N GLY A 208 12.29 -20.89 -6.86
CA GLY A 208 11.21 -21.37 -7.73
C GLY A 208 10.44 -22.55 -7.16
N GLU A 209 11.11 -23.50 -6.50
CA GLU A 209 10.47 -24.64 -5.82
C GLU A 209 9.50 -24.18 -4.73
N PHE A 210 9.92 -23.23 -3.89
CA PHE A 210 9.05 -22.66 -2.86
C PHE A 210 7.84 -21.95 -3.46
N VAL A 211 8.06 -21.18 -4.53
CA VAL A 211 6.99 -20.47 -5.24
C VAL A 211 5.99 -21.46 -5.85
N ASN A 212 6.44 -22.56 -6.45
CA ASN A 212 5.57 -23.58 -7.01
C ASN A 212 4.68 -24.22 -5.92
N SER A 213 5.28 -24.64 -4.80
CA SER A 213 4.49 -25.18 -3.67
C SER A 213 3.48 -24.18 -3.12
N LEU A 214 3.82 -22.88 -3.11
CA LEU A 214 2.91 -21.82 -2.68
C LEU A 214 1.75 -21.63 -3.66
N VAL A 215 2.00 -21.72 -4.96
CA VAL A 215 0.96 -21.65 -6.00
C VAL A 215 -0.03 -22.81 -5.84
N ASP A 216 0.47 -24.04 -5.69
CA ASP A 216 -0.37 -25.23 -5.52
C ASP A 216 -1.28 -25.10 -4.29
N GLU A 217 -0.73 -24.63 -3.17
CA GLU A 217 -1.48 -24.49 -1.93
C GLU A 217 -2.44 -23.30 -1.95
N LEU A 218 -2.08 -22.20 -2.62
CA LEU A 218 -2.97 -21.07 -2.82
C LEU A 218 -4.15 -21.45 -3.71
N ALA A 219 -3.94 -22.24 -4.76
CA ALA A 219 -5.02 -22.73 -5.62
C ALA A 219 -6.02 -23.59 -4.82
N GLN A 220 -5.55 -24.40 -3.88
CA GLN A 220 -6.41 -25.21 -3.01
C GLN A 220 -7.19 -24.38 -1.98
N GLN A 221 -6.55 -23.40 -1.34
CA GLN A 221 -7.15 -22.63 -0.24
C GLN A 221 -7.92 -21.38 -0.68
N TRP A 222 -7.66 -20.87 -1.89
CA TRP A 222 -8.36 -19.76 -2.49
C TRP A 222 -9.08 -20.22 -3.78
N PRO A 223 -10.12 -21.08 -3.68
CA PRO A 223 -10.90 -21.48 -4.84
C PRO A 223 -11.63 -20.24 -5.38
N GLY A 224 -11.08 -19.72 -6.47
CA GLY A 224 -11.31 -18.36 -6.93
C GLY A 224 -12.66 -18.15 -7.59
N LEU A 225 -13.02 -16.87 -7.73
CA LEU A 225 -14.09 -16.34 -8.57
C LEU A 225 -14.14 -16.97 -9.98
N VAL A 226 -13.00 -17.45 -10.49
CA VAL A 226 -12.84 -18.21 -11.74
C VAL A 226 -13.50 -19.58 -11.67
N GLU A 227 -13.39 -20.33 -10.57
CA GLU A 227 -14.08 -21.63 -10.45
C GLU A 227 -15.60 -21.44 -10.41
N ARG A 228 -16.08 -20.39 -9.73
CA ARG A 228 -17.51 -20.02 -9.76
C ARG A 228 -17.96 -19.59 -11.17
N GLY A 229 -17.13 -18.82 -11.87
CA GLY A 229 -17.38 -18.42 -13.26
C GLY A 229 -17.38 -19.62 -14.23
N ASN A 230 -16.43 -20.53 -14.09
CA ASN A 230 -16.29 -21.75 -14.88
C ASN A 230 -17.43 -22.73 -14.60
N ALA A 231 -17.82 -22.92 -13.34
CA ALA A 231 -19.00 -23.70 -12.97
C ALA A 231 -20.28 -23.09 -13.56
N THR A 232 -20.40 -21.75 -13.56
CA THR A 232 -21.56 -21.05 -14.15
C THR A 232 -21.60 -21.22 -15.67
N LEU A 233 -20.47 -21.07 -16.36
CA LEU A 233 -20.35 -21.27 -17.80
C LEU A 233 -20.69 -22.73 -18.18
N SER A 234 -20.09 -23.70 -17.48
CA SER A 234 -20.34 -25.13 -17.70
C SER A 234 -21.81 -25.52 -17.50
N ASN A 235 -22.45 -25.01 -16.43
CA ASN A 235 -23.87 -25.26 -16.17
C ASN A 235 -24.78 -24.63 -17.24
N LYS A 236 -24.46 -23.41 -17.72
CA LYS A 236 -25.24 -22.74 -18.77
C LYS A 236 -25.07 -23.41 -20.14
N LEU A 237 -23.86 -23.85 -20.47
CA LEU A 237 -23.59 -24.66 -21.66
C LEU A 237 -24.36 -25.98 -21.62
N SER A 238 -24.35 -26.67 -20.48
CA SER A 238 -25.11 -27.92 -20.31
C SER A 238 -26.61 -27.75 -20.54
N ARG A 239 -27.18 -26.62 -20.06
CA ARG A 239 -28.59 -26.28 -20.32
C ARG A 239 -28.85 -25.96 -21.80
N TRP A 240 -27.97 -25.17 -22.42
CA TRP A 240 -28.10 -24.84 -23.84
C TRP A 240 -28.05 -26.11 -24.72
N CYS A 241 -27.13 -27.03 -24.44
CA CYS A 241 -27.05 -28.33 -25.12
C CYS A 241 -28.34 -29.14 -24.96
N ALA A 242 -28.90 -29.18 -23.74
CA ALA A 242 -30.15 -29.87 -23.46
C ALA A 242 -31.36 -29.24 -24.19
N GLU A 243 -31.44 -27.91 -24.25
CA GLU A 243 -32.50 -27.18 -24.95
C GLU A 243 -32.43 -27.34 -26.48
N ASN A 244 -31.22 -27.46 -27.04
CA ASN A 244 -30.99 -27.59 -28.48
C ASN A 244 -30.83 -29.05 -28.95
N ASN A 245 -31.01 -30.03 -28.04
CA ASN A 245 -30.88 -31.46 -28.31
C ASN A 245 -29.58 -31.81 -29.07
N THR A 246 -28.46 -31.27 -28.60
CA THR A 246 -27.13 -31.44 -29.22
C THR A 246 -26.06 -31.65 -28.15
N ASP A 247 -25.02 -32.41 -28.48
CA ASP A 247 -23.80 -32.55 -27.69
C ASP A 247 -22.66 -31.63 -28.20
N ASP A 248 -22.86 -30.94 -29.33
CA ASP A 248 -21.94 -29.93 -29.86
C ASP A 248 -22.05 -28.62 -29.07
N TRP A 249 -21.39 -28.62 -27.90
CA TRP A 249 -21.29 -27.45 -27.04
C TRP A 249 -20.55 -26.28 -27.67
N THR A 250 -19.77 -26.51 -28.73
CA THR A 250 -19.00 -25.43 -29.38
C THR A 250 -19.92 -24.48 -30.14
N ALA A 251 -21.01 -24.99 -30.73
CA ALA A 251 -22.04 -24.18 -31.37
C ALA A 251 -22.78 -23.24 -30.39
N GLY A 252 -22.84 -23.62 -29.10
CA GLY A 252 -23.51 -22.84 -28.06
C GLY A 252 -22.62 -21.88 -27.28
N LEU A 253 -21.31 -21.98 -27.42
CA LEU A 253 -20.34 -21.27 -26.56
C LEU A 253 -20.49 -19.75 -26.65
N ASP A 254 -20.47 -19.21 -27.86
CA ASP A 254 -20.58 -17.76 -28.08
C ASP A 254 -21.93 -17.22 -27.61
N ILE A 255 -23.01 -17.98 -27.82
CA ILE A 255 -24.37 -17.63 -27.38
C ILE A 255 -24.44 -17.57 -25.85
N VAL A 256 -23.88 -18.57 -25.17
CA VAL A 256 -23.89 -18.64 -23.71
C VAL A 256 -23.06 -17.52 -23.09
N VAL A 257 -21.87 -17.23 -23.64
CA VAL A 257 -21.03 -16.13 -23.17
C VAL A 257 -21.71 -14.77 -23.43
N TYR A 258 -22.34 -14.59 -24.58
CA TYR A 258 -23.13 -13.39 -24.86
C TYR A 258 -24.24 -13.20 -23.82
N ASN A 259 -25.03 -14.23 -23.54
CA ASN A 259 -26.09 -14.20 -22.54
C ASN A 259 -25.57 -13.90 -21.13
N MET A 260 -24.40 -14.44 -20.77
CA MET A 260 -23.74 -14.13 -19.50
C MET A 260 -23.35 -12.65 -19.42
N ASN A 261 -22.85 -12.06 -20.50
CA ASN A 261 -22.46 -10.66 -20.54
C ASN A 261 -23.64 -9.69 -20.58
N THR A 262 -24.81 -10.11 -21.07
CA THR A 262 -26.00 -9.26 -21.17
C THR A 262 -26.99 -9.42 -20.01
N THR A 263 -26.84 -10.45 -19.17
CA THR A 263 -27.64 -10.64 -17.95
C THR A 263 -27.12 -9.75 -16.81
N ILE A 264 -28.03 -9.17 -16.03
CA ILE A 264 -27.68 -8.37 -14.85
C ILE A 264 -26.95 -9.25 -13.82
N ALA A 265 -25.78 -8.81 -13.39
CA ALA A 265 -25.01 -9.46 -12.33
C ALA A 265 -25.19 -8.70 -11.02
N GLU A 266 -25.71 -9.38 -9.98
CA GLU A 266 -26.02 -8.77 -8.67
C GLU A 266 -24.84 -8.00 -8.07
N GLY A 267 -23.62 -8.52 -8.19
CA GLY A 267 -22.41 -7.91 -7.63
C GLY A 267 -22.02 -6.55 -8.24
N ILE A 268 -22.52 -6.22 -9.44
CA ILE A 268 -22.26 -4.94 -10.12
C ILE A 268 -23.56 -4.16 -10.40
N ASN A 269 -24.71 -4.70 -9.99
CA ASN A 269 -26.06 -4.14 -10.19
C ASN A 269 -26.37 -3.68 -11.64
N CYS A 270 -25.69 -4.27 -12.62
CA CYS A 270 -25.87 -4.04 -14.06
C CYS A 270 -25.34 -5.25 -14.85
N SER A 271 -25.49 -5.28 -16.18
CA SER A 271 -24.90 -6.34 -17.00
C SER A 271 -23.40 -6.08 -17.23
N PRO A 272 -22.55 -7.12 -17.31
CA PRO A 272 -21.13 -6.95 -17.67
C PRO A 272 -20.94 -6.18 -18.98
N TYR A 273 -21.82 -6.35 -19.96
CA TYR A 273 -21.84 -5.60 -21.22
C TYR A 273 -22.00 -4.09 -20.95
N LYS A 274 -22.96 -3.69 -20.11
CA LYS A 274 -23.16 -2.29 -19.73
C LYS A 274 -21.98 -1.72 -18.96
N ALA A 275 -21.38 -2.51 -18.08
CA ALA A 275 -20.19 -2.10 -17.34
C ALA A 275 -18.98 -1.84 -18.26
N VAL A 276 -18.84 -2.59 -19.36
CA VAL A 276 -17.74 -2.44 -20.32
C VAL A 276 -18.01 -1.35 -21.35
N TYR A 277 -19.21 -1.32 -21.93
CA TYR A 277 -19.54 -0.46 -23.08
C TYR A 277 -20.31 0.81 -22.71
N GLY A 278 -20.69 0.98 -21.44
CA GLY A 278 -21.43 2.15 -20.95
C GLY A 278 -22.90 2.23 -21.40
N GLN A 279 -23.40 1.23 -22.13
CA GLN A 279 -24.76 1.18 -22.66
C GLN A 279 -25.31 -0.26 -22.59
N ASP A 280 -26.64 -0.39 -22.56
CA ASP A 280 -27.28 -1.70 -22.65
C ASP A 280 -27.08 -2.30 -24.05
N PRO A 281 -26.97 -3.63 -24.17
CA PRO A 281 -26.88 -4.29 -25.48
C PRO A 281 -28.12 -3.92 -26.30
N GLN A 282 -27.92 -3.56 -27.56
CA GLN A 282 -29.05 -3.30 -28.45
C GLN A 282 -29.79 -4.61 -28.69
N ILE A 283 -30.95 -4.78 -28.05
CA ILE A 283 -31.82 -5.94 -28.26
C ILE A 283 -32.42 -5.81 -29.65
N PHE A 284 -31.80 -6.49 -30.59
CA PHE A 284 -32.17 -6.56 -32.00
C PHE A 284 -33.38 -7.49 -32.25
N LEU A 285 -34.42 -7.44 -31.40
CA LEU A 285 -35.73 -8.02 -31.77
C LEU A 285 -36.20 -7.44 -33.12
N LEU A 286 -35.86 -6.17 -33.35
CA LEU A 286 -36.07 -5.47 -34.61
C LEU A 286 -35.09 -5.83 -35.73
N PHE A 287 -33.96 -6.52 -35.55
CA PHE A 287 -33.07 -6.80 -36.69
C PHE A 287 -33.65 -7.85 -37.62
N SER A 288 -34.21 -8.92 -37.06
CA SER A 288 -34.81 -9.96 -37.88
C SER A 288 -36.05 -9.44 -38.62
N GLU A 289 -36.85 -8.60 -37.96
CA GLU A 289 -37.99 -7.91 -38.58
C GLU A 289 -37.55 -6.83 -39.57
N TYR A 290 -36.51 -6.05 -39.26
CA TYR A 290 -35.89 -5.08 -40.15
C TYR A 290 -35.30 -5.76 -41.38
N LEU A 291 -34.59 -6.89 -41.24
CA LEU A 291 -34.07 -7.66 -42.36
C LEU A 291 -35.20 -8.23 -43.22
N ARG A 292 -36.28 -8.73 -42.59
CA ARG A 292 -37.48 -9.20 -43.31
C ARG A 292 -38.23 -8.05 -44.02
N GLN A 293 -38.25 -6.85 -43.45
CA GLN A 293 -38.86 -5.66 -44.05
C GLN A 293 -37.97 -5.00 -45.13
N ALA A 294 -36.66 -4.94 -44.90
CA ALA A 294 -35.69 -4.32 -45.79
C ALA A 294 -35.37 -5.22 -47.01
N PHE A 295 -35.55 -6.55 -46.87
CA PHE A 295 -35.31 -7.52 -47.94
C PHE A 295 -36.50 -8.49 -48.08
N PRO A 296 -37.70 -8.02 -48.48
CA PRO A 296 -38.86 -8.87 -48.61
C PRO A 296 -38.64 -9.89 -49.75
N GLY A 297 -38.62 -11.19 -49.41
CA GLY A 297 -38.56 -12.29 -50.37
C GLY A 297 -37.24 -13.06 -50.45
N GLN A 298 -36.19 -12.65 -49.74
CA GLN A 298 -34.99 -13.49 -49.59
C GLN A 298 -35.11 -14.38 -48.35
N ARG A 299 -34.86 -15.69 -48.53
CA ARG A 299 -34.75 -16.62 -47.39
C ARG A 299 -33.58 -16.17 -46.52
N VAL A 300 -33.88 -15.60 -45.36
CA VAL A 300 -32.90 -15.44 -44.28
C VAL A 300 -32.56 -16.85 -43.82
N VAL A 301 -31.38 -17.32 -44.20
CA VAL A 301 -30.86 -18.61 -43.76
C VAL A 301 -30.46 -18.43 -42.30
N ASN A 302 -31.10 -19.18 -41.40
CA ASN A 302 -30.68 -19.30 -39.99
C ASN A 302 -29.28 -19.89 -39.90
#